data_AF-A0A640LHB7-F1
#
_entry.id   AF-A0A640LHB7-F1
#
_cell.length_a   1.000
_cell.length_b   1.000
_cell.length_c   1.000
_cell.angle_alpha   90.00
_cell.angle_beta   90.00
_cell.angle_gamma   90.00
#
_symmetry.space_group_name_H-M   'P 1'
#
loop_
_entity.id
_entity.type
_entity.pdbx_description
1 polymer ?
#
loop_
_entity_poly.entity_id
_entity_poly.type
_entity_poly.pdbx_seq_one_letter_code
_entity_poly.pdbx_strand_id
1 'polypeptide(L)'
;MNVQLQGNEQITKLFNDWYLAMLKQDVSQATNLKHEIEEKELNFEEDENLALYYSLLDFRYKVLVDSLSISKDCFDKIDSYLISSNHPLAYYYHFFKGIYATLTTDFNLASEHYEQAKLLLVNNTDNLEHAEFYYRMAIFHYHFYQPIESIEYATKAKAIFDKHTGYEVKVGLCKNTLGASFVYLKQYEQAEEQYNSAIHLLQKSNEKELILSVRNNLGWLYAS
;
A
#
# COMPACT_ATOMS: atom_id res chain seq x y z
N MET A 1 -1.13 -11.49 -8.19
CA MET A 1 -2.32 -10.71 -8.57
C MET A 1 -2.70 -11.13 -9.99
N ASN A 2 -3.99 -11.31 -10.30
CA ASN A 2 -4.46 -11.68 -11.65
C ASN A 2 -5.64 -10.80 -12.08
N VAL A 3 -5.39 -9.51 -12.34
CA VAL A 3 -6.34 -8.74 -13.16
C VAL A 3 -6.17 -9.23 -14.60
N GLN A 4 -7.26 -9.62 -15.24
CA GLN A 4 -7.30 -9.95 -16.67
C GLN A 4 -8.42 -9.14 -17.32
N LEU A 5 -8.02 -8.14 -18.11
CA LEU A 5 -8.94 -7.37 -18.95
C LEU A 5 -8.93 -7.99 -20.35
N GLN A 6 -10.10 -8.28 -20.91
CA GLN A 6 -10.24 -9.02 -22.16
C GLN A 6 -9.52 -8.31 -23.32
N GLY A 7 -8.82 -9.07 -24.17
CA GLY A 7 -8.20 -8.57 -25.39
C GLY A 7 -6.84 -7.89 -25.24
N ASN A 8 -6.38 -7.62 -24.01
CA ASN A 8 -5.17 -6.83 -23.73
C ASN A 8 -4.21 -7.51 -22.74
N GLU A 9 -3.98 -8.81 -22.93
CA GLU A 9 -3.22 -9.65 -21.99
C GLU A 9 -1.79 -9.17 -21.75
N GLN A 10 -1.10 -8.67 -22.79
CA GLN A 10 0.28 -8.19 -22.66
C GLN A 10 0.38 -6.92 -21.81
N ILE A 11 -0.50 -5.95 -22.06
CA ILE A 11 -0.56 -4.69 -21.31
C ILE A 11 -0.97 -4.96 -19.87
N THR A 12 -2.00 -5.79 -19.68
CA THR A 12 -2.48 -6.16 -18.35
C THR A 12 -1.40 -6.89 -17.55
N LYS A 13 -0.60 -7.75 -18.18
CA LYS A 13 0.54 -8.40 -17.53
C LYS A 13 1.59 -7.38 -17.09
N LEU A 14 1.93 -6.41 -17.94
CA LEU A 14 2.90 -5.37 -17.60
C LEU A 14 2.42 -4.51 -16.42
N PHE A 15 1.13 -4.16 -16.40
CA PHE A 15 0.51 -3.46 -15.26
C PHE A 15 0.53 -4.31 -13.98
N ASN A 16 0.25 -5.61 -14.10
CA ASN A 16 0.31 -6.53 -12.97
C ASN A 16 1.74 -6.63 -12.39
N ASP A 17 2.76 -6.75 -13.26
CA ASP A 17 4.17 -6.80 -12.87
C ASP A 17 4.60 -5.48 -12.20
N TRP A 18 4.14 -4.35 -12.73
CA TRP A 18 4.40 -3.02 -12.17
C TRP A 18 3.86 -2.89 -10.75
N TYR A 19 2.62 -3.29 -10.53
CA TYR A 19 2.02 -3.26 -9.21
C TYR A 19 2.66 -4.26 -8.23
N LEU A 20 3.05 -5.45 -8.69
CA LEU A 20 3.78 -6.40 -7.84
C LEU A 20 5.12 -5.83 -7.33
N ALA A 21 5.84 -5.06 -8.16
CA ALA A 21 7.02 -4.33 -7.71
C ALA A 21 6.66 -3.29 -6.63
N MET A 22 5.56 -2.56 -6.78
CA MET A 22 5.07 -1.62 -5.74
C MET A 22 4.68 -2.31 -4.43
N LEU A 23 4.11 -3.51 -4.49
CA LEU A 23 3.76 -4.29 -3.30
C LEU A 23 4.98 -4.77 -2.53
N LYS A 24 6.07 -5.12 -3.24
CA LYS A 24 7.36 -5.47 -2.65
C LYS A 24 8.10 -4.29 -2.04
N GLN A 25 7.62 -3.07 -2.29
CA GLN A 25 8.32 -1.84 -1.98
C GLN A 25 9.62 -1.66 -2.79
N ASP A 26 9.76 -2.34 -3.94
CA ASP A 26 10.91 -2.21 -4.84
C ASP A 26 10.72 -0.96 -5.73
N VAL A 27 11.16 0.18 -5.20
CA VAL A 27 11.04 1.48 -5.88
C VAL A 27 11.77 1.46 -7.21
N SER A 28 12.98 0.89 -7.27
CA SER A 28 13.78 0.88 -8.49
C SER A 28 13.10 0.09 -9.60
N GLN A 29 12.59 -1.11 -9.29
CA GLN A 29 11.87 -1.92 -10.27
C GLN A 29 10.56 -1.25 -10.68
N ALA A 30 9.81 -0.67 -9.74
CA ALA A 30 8.57 0.03 -10.05
C ALA A 30 8.80 1.24 -10.95
N THR A 31 9.88 2.01 -10.74
CA THR A 31 10.25 3.15 -11.60
C THR A 31 10.64 2.68 -13.01
N ASN A 32 11.44 1.63 -13.13
CA ASN A 32 11.83 1.09 -14.44
C ASN A 32 10.61 0.60 -15.25
N LEU A 33 9.69 -0.13 -14.60
CA LEU A 33 8.46 -0.61 -15.25
C LEU A 33 7.53 0.54 -15.66
N LYS A 34 7.46 1.61 -14.86
CA LYS A 34 6.73 2.83 -15.25
C LYS A 34 7.28 3.42 -16.55
N HIS A 35 8.60 3.62 -16.62
CA HIS A 35 9.24 4.13 -17.83
C HIS A 35 9.00 3.23 -19.04
N GLU A 36 9.10 1.91 -18.86
CA GLU A 36 8.82 0.96 -19.94
C GLU A 36 7.37 1.06 -20.46
N ILE A 37 6.39 1.26 -19.58
CA ILE A 37 4.99 1.45 -19.95
C ILE A 37 4.81 2.73 -20.77
N GLU A 38 5.43 3.83 -20.33
CA GLU A 38 5.34 5.16 -20.98
C GLU A 38 6.06 5.19 -22.34
N GLU A 39 7.21 4.53 -22.46
CA GLU A 39 8.00 4.49 -23.72
C GLU A 39 7.39 3.60 -24.80
N LYS A 40 6.65 2.56 -24.42
CA LYS A 40 6.10 1.60 -25.39
C LYS A 40 4.93 2.14 -26.24
N GLU A 41 4.50 3.38 -26.01
CA GLU A 41 3.36 4.02 -26.71
C GLU A 41 2.18 3.06 -26.87
N LEU A 42 1.89 2.32 -25.80
CA LEU A 42 0.81 1.35 -25.78
C LEU A 42 -0.50 2.15 -25.85
N ASN A 43 -1.30 1.95 -26.91
CA ASN A 43 -2.59 2.64 -27.12
C ASN A 43 -3.69 2.23 -26.11
N PHE A 44 -3.32 1.99 -24.84
CA PHE A 44 -4.23 1.59 -23.78
C PHE A 44 -5.16 2.72 -23.35
N GLU A 45 -4.86 3.97 -23.70
CA GLU A 45 -5.71 5.12 -23.40
C GLU A 45 -7.05 5.09 -24.16
N GLU A 46 -7.13 4.35 -25.27
CA GLU A 46 -8.36 4.16 -26.04
C GLU A 46 -9.35 3.19 -25.36
N ASP A 47 -8.85 2.29 -24.50
CA ASP A 47 -9.65 1.37 -23.70
C ASP A 47 -9.89 1.96 -22.31
N GLU A 48 -11.14 2.29 -22.01
CA GLU A 48 -11.53 2.91 -20.73
C GLU A 48 -11.09 2.09 -19.51
N ASN A 49 -11.12 0.75 -19.58
CA ASN A 49 -10.70 -0.10 -18.46
C ASN A 49 -9.18 -0.06 -18.26
N LEU A 50 -8.41 -0.06 -19.34
CA LEU A 50 -6.95 0.03 -19.23
C LEU A 50 -6.52 1.43 -18.81
N ALA A 51 -7.14 2.48 -19.33
CA ALA A 51 -6.90 3.86 -18.93
C ALA A 51 -7.19 4.07 -17.43
N LEU A 52 -8.30 3.50 -16.93
CA LEU A 52 -8.61 3.48 -15.50
C LEU A 52 -7.57 2.68 -14.72
N TYR A 53 -7.19 1.49 -15.19
CA TYR A 53 -6.23 0.65 -14.48
C TYR A 53 -4.87 1.34 -14.36
N TYR A 54 -4.38 1.92 -15.45
CA TYR A 54 -3.16 2.72 -15.45
C TYR A 54 -3.26 3.89 -14.46
N SER A 55 -4.37 4.65 -14.48
CA SER A 55 -4.56 5.79 -13.57
C SER A 55 -4.54 5.38 -12.10
N LEU A 56 -5.15 4.23 -11.77
CA LEU A 56 -5.10 3.65 -10.42
C LEU A 56 -3.65 3.28 -10.01
N LEU A 57 -2.90 2.62 -10.90
CA LEU A 57 -1.52 2.21 -10.62
C LEU A 57 -0.58 3.42 -10.55
N ASP A 58 -0.79 4.44 -11.37
CA ASP A 58 -0.01 5.67 -11.33
C ASP A 58 -0.18 6.42 -10.00
N PHE A 59 -1.42 6.52 -9.51
CA PHE A 59 -1.68 7.02 -8.16
C PHE A 59 -0.95 6.17 -7.10
N ARG A 60 -1.03 4.84 -7.19
CA ARG A 60 -0.38 3.94 -6.24
C ARG A 60 1.15 4.03 -6.29
N TYR A 61 1.73 4.30 -7.46
CA TYR A 61 3.14 4.58 -7.66
C TYR A 61 3.52 5.91 -7.01
N LYS A 62 2.72 6.97 -7.20
CA LYS A 62 2.95 8.26 -6.53
C LYS A 62 2.95 8.10 -5.01
N VAL A 63 2.03 7.30 -4.46
CA VAL A 63 2.03 6.94 -3.01
C VAL A 63 3.30 6.20 -2.59
N LEU A 64 3.91 5.40 -3.47
CA LEU A 64 5.15 4.68 -3.18
C LEU A 64 6.36 5.63 -3.10
N VAL A 65 6.49 6.53 -4.07
CA VAL A 65 7.71 7.33 -4.25
C VAL A 65 7.66 8.72 -3.63
N ASP A 66 6.46 9.28 -3.44
CA ASP A 66 6.27 10.64 -2.94
C ASP A 66 4.91 10.79 -2.24
N SER A 67 4.71 10.03 -1.15
CA SER A 67 3.45 10.03 -0.40
C SER A 67 3.10 11.39 0.23
N LEU A 68 4.09 12.26 0.47
CA LEU A 68 3.89 13.59 1.05
C LEU A 68 3.32 14.59 0.02
N SER A 69 3.48 14.33 -1.27
CA SER A 69 2.91 15.14 -2.35
C SER A 69 1.45 14.86 -2.68
N ILE A 70 0.80 13.92 -1.97
CA ILE A 70 -0.58 13.54 -2.23
C ILE A 70 -1.52 14.66 -1.74
N SER A 71 -2.06 15.41 -2.71
CA SER A 71 -3.02 16.49 -2.53
C SER A 71 -4.45 16.05 -2.88
N LYS A 72 -5.44 16.90 -2.60
CA LYS A 72 -6.87 16.57 -2.76
C LYS A 72 -7.30 16.29 -4.20
N ASP A 73 -6.58 16.83 -5.17
CA ASP A 73 -6.82 16.68 -6.60
C ASP A 73 -6.19 15.41 -7.20
N CYS A 74 -5.33 14.70 -6.45
CA CYS A 74 -4.58 13.55 -6.95
C CYS A 74 -5.45 12.34 -7.33
N PHE A 75 -6.75 12.35 -7.00
CA PHE A 75 -7.68 11.27 -7.31
C PHE A 75 -8.81 11.70 -8.27
N ASP A 76 -8.88 12.98 -8.66
CA ASP A 76 -9.99 13.54 -9.44
C ASP A 76 -10.17 12.84 -10.80
N LYS A 77 -9.05 12.52 -11.49
CA LYS A 77 -9.08 11.78 -12.75
C LYS A 77 -9.73 10.40 -12.56
N ILE A 78 -9.40 9.69 -11.48
CA ILE A 78 -9.92 8.34 -11.22
C ILE A 78 -11.42 8.42 -10.86
N ASP A 79 -11.83 9.43 -10.09
CA ASP A 79 -13.25 9.66 -9.75
C ASP A 79 -14.13 10.01 -10.96
N SER A 80 -13.54 10.47 -12.06
CA SER A 80 -14.29 10.78 -13.28
C SER A 80 -14.79 9.53 -14.03
N TYR A 81 -14.24 8.35 -13.73
CA TYR A 81 -14.66 7.08 -14.32
C TYR A 81 -15.92 6.53 -13.64
N LEU A 82 -16.80 5.90 -14.42
CA LEU A 82 -18.02 5.28 -13.89
C LEU A 82 -17.73 3.86 -13.37
N ILE A 83 -17.53 3.72 -12.05
CA ILE A 83 -17.15 2.45 -11.44
C ILE A 83 -18.36 1.83 -10.73
N SER A 84 -18.93 0.79 -11.33
CA SER A 84 -19.99 -0.02 -10.70
C SER A 84 -19.40 -1.04 -9.73
N SER A 85 -20.20 -1.54 -8.79
CA SER A 85 -19.77 -2.56 -7.80
C SER A 85 -19.27 -3.87 -8.43
N ASN A 86 -19.70 -4.19 -9.66
CA ASN A 86 -19.27 -5.39 -10.41
C ASN A 86 -18.08 -5.11 -11.33
N HIS A 87 -17.52 -3.91 -11.31
CA HIS A 87 -16.39 -3.55 -12.16
C HIS A 87 -15.15 -4.40 -11.80
N PRO A 88 -14.38 -4.94 -12.76
CA PRO A 88 -13.17 -5.73 -12.49
C PRO A 88 -12.10 -5.03 -11.64
N LEU A 89 -12.18 -3.70 -11.56
CA LEU A 89 -11.25 -2.81 -10.86
C LEU A 89 -11.87 -2.15 -9.62
N ALA A 90 -13.11 -2.50 -9.26
CA ALA A 90 -13.82 -1.90 -8.13
C ALA A 90 -13.03 -2.05 -6.82
N TYR A 91 -12.39 -3.21 -6.60
CA TYR A 91 -11.53 -3.43 -5.45
C TYR A 91 -10.39 -2.39 -5.38
N TYR A 92 -9.62 -2.22 -6.45
CA TYR A 92 -8.48 -1.29 -6.49
C TYR A 92 -8.94 0.16 -6.36
N TYR A 93 -10.07 0.51 -6.98
CA TYR A 93 -10.66 1.83 -6.81
C TYR A 93 -10.95 2.14 -5.34
N HIS A 94 -11.76 1.30 -4.69
CA HIS A 94 -12.09 1.52 -3.28
C HIS A 94 -10.85 1.45 -2.40
N PHE A 95 -9.95 0.51 -2.65
CA PHE A 95 -8.75 0.36 -1.85
C PHE A 95 -7.83 1.57 -1.95
N PHE A 96 -7.54 2.05 -3.16
CA PHE A 96 -6.68 3.21 -3.36
C PHE A 96 -7.35 4.51 -2.96
N LYS A 97 -8.68 4.61 -3.07
CA LYS A 97 -9.44 5.74 -2.52
C LYS A 97 -9.34 5.78 -0.98
N GLY A 98 -9.38 4.62 -0.32
CA GLY A 98 -9.13 4.51 1.12
C GLY A 98 -7.73 5.00 1.52
N ILE A 99 -6.71 4.63 0.74
CA ILE A 99 -5.34 5.12 0.92
C ILE A 99 -5.25 6.64 0.73
N TYR A 100 -5.81 7.15 -0.38
CA TYR A 100 -5.90 8.58 -0.68
C TYR A 100 -6.56 9.36 0.46
N ALA A 101 -7.70 8.89 0.95
CA ALA A 101 -8.46 9.53 2.03
C ALA A 101 -7.70 9.48 3.36
N THR A 102 -6.96 8.39 3.63
CA THR A 102 -6.07 8.30 4.80
C THR A 102 -4.96 9.37 4.72
N LEU A 103 -4.32 9.54 3.57
CA LEU A 103 -3.22 10.50 3.37
C LEU A 103 -3.70 11.95 3.39
N THR A 104 -4.94 12.21 2.94
CA THR A 104 -5.57 13.53 2.97
C THR A 104 -6.38 13.79 4.25
N THR A 105 -6.30 12.88 5.23
CA THR A 105 -6.94 12.97 6.56
C THR A 105 -8.47 12.99 6.57
N ASP A 106 -9.11 12.53 5.49
CA ASP A 106 -10.56 12.29 5.44
C ASP A 106 -10.86 10.86 5.94
N PHE A 107 -10.81 10.68 7.26
CA PHE A 107 -10.94 9.35 7.87
C PHE A 107 -12.33 8.73 7.69
N ASN A 108 -13.38 9.53 7.53
CA ASN A 108 -14.73 9.02 7.28
C ASN A 108 -14.80 8.41 5.87
N LEU A 109 -14.29 9.13 4.87
CA LEU A 109 -14.20 8.63 3.50
C LEU A 109 -13.28 7.41 3.43
N ALA A 110 -12.15 7.43 4.14
CA ALA A 110 -11.23 6.29 4.19
C ALA A 110 -11.92 5.03 4.73
N SER A 111 -12.66 5.16 5.84
CA SER A 111 -13.41 4.06 6.46
C SER A 111 -14.44 3.46 5.50
N GLU A 112 -15.26 4.29 4.85
CA GLU A 112 -16.27 3.84 3.89
C GLU A 112 -15.65 3.05 2.74
N HIS A 113 -14.58 3.59 2.14
CA HIS A 113 -13.91 2.95 1.02
C HIS A 113 -13.15 1.68 1.42
N TYR A 114 -12.53 1.63 2.61
CA TYR A 114 -11.92 0.40 3.09
C TYR A 114 -12.94 -0.70 3.36
N GLU A 115 -14.14 -0.39 3.85
CA GLU A 115 -15.19 -1.40 4.01
C GLU A 115 -15.68 -1.95 2.66
N GLN A 116 -15.87 -1.10 1.65
CA GLN A 116 -16.19 -1.56 0.30
C GLN A 116 -15.07 -2.44 -0.29
N ALA A 117 -13.81 -2.02 -0.14
CA ALA A 117 -12.66 -2.80 -0.60
C ALA A 117 -12.59 -4.16 0.11
N LYS A 118 -12.88 -4.22 1.41
CA LYS A 118 -12.91 -5.46 2.20
C LYS A 118 -13.95 -6.45 1.68
N LEU A 119 -15.16 -5.98 1.36
CA LEU A 119 -16.22 -6.83 0.80
C LEU A 119 -15.81 -7.45 -0.54
N LEU A 120 -15.13 -6.68 -1.38
CA LEU A 120 -14.66 -7.13 -2.69
C LEU A 120 -13.42 -8.06 -2.58
N LEU A 121 -12.58 -7.84 -1.56
CA LEU A 121 -11.38 -8.62 -1.32
C LEU A 121 -11.68 -10.08 -0.95
N VAL A 122 -12.82 -10.38 -0.32
CA VAL A 122 -13.23 -11.75 0.06
C VAL A 122 -13.23 -12.70 -1.14
N ASN A 123 -13.48 -12.19 -2.34
CA ASN A 123 -13.49 -12.98 -3.57
C ASN A 123 -12.10 -13.17 -4.19
N ASN A 124 -11.08 -12.49 -3.67
CA ASN A 124 -9.71 -12.59 -4.17
C ASN A 124 -9.01 -13.79 -3.52
N THR A 125 -8.29 -14.58 -4.31
CA THR A 125 -7.52 -15.74 -3.81
C THR A 125 -6.06 -15.39 -3.53
N ASP A 126 -5.64 -14.16 -3.81
CA ASP A 126 -4.27 -13.73 -3.61
C ASP A 126 -3.98 -13.31 -2.17
N ASN A 127 -3.07 -14.04 -1.53
CA ASN A 127 -2.61 -13.75 -0.17
C ASN A 127 -1.87 -12.40 -0.09
N LEU A 128 -1.21 -11.95 -1.16
CA LEU A 128 -0.45 -10.70 -1.15
C LEU A 128 -1.35 -9.47 -1.09
N GLU A 129 -2.50 -9.49 -1.79
CA GLU A 129 -3.50 -8.42 -1.70
C GLU A 129 -4.12 -8.35 -0.30
N HIS A 130 -4.35 -9.51 0.32
CA HIS A 130 -4.79 -9.54 1.72
C HIS A 130 -3.75 -8.91 2.65
N ALA A 131 -2.45 -9.21 2.44
CA ALA A 131 -1.38 -8.66 3.24
C ALA A 131 -1.25 -7.13 3.07
N GLU A 132 -1.33 -6.62 1.85
CA GLU A 132 -1.29 -5.18 1.57
C GLU A 132 -2.52 -4.47 2.14
N PHE A 133 -3.71 -5.06 1.98
CA PHE A 133 -4.93 -4.54 2.58
C PHE A 133 -4.81 -4.42 4.11
N TYR A 134 -4.38 -5.50 4.78
CA TYR A 134 -4.17 -5.48 6.23
C TYR A 134 -3.11 -4.46 6.64
N TYR A 135 -2.02 -4.31 5.88
CA TYR A 135 -1.01 -3.31 6.18
C TYR A 135 -1.56 -1.88 6.11
N ARG A 136 -2.40 -1.56 5.10
CA ARG A 136 -3.04 -0.25 4.98
C ARG A 136 -4.10 -0.01 6.05
N MET A 137 -4.86 -1.03 6.42
CA MET A 137 -5.77 -0.97 7.59
C MET A 137 -5.00 -0.69 8.88
N ALA A 138 -3.82 -1.29 9.06
CA ALA A 138 -3.00 -1.04 10.25
C ALA A 138 -2.53 0.42 10.34
N ILE A 139 -2.13 1.02 9.22
CA ILE A 139 -1.77 2.44 9.13
C ILE A 139 -2.99 3.32 9.41
N PHE A 140 -4.14 3.02 8.79
CA PHE A 140 -5.38 3.74 8.98
C PHE A 140 -5.78 3.77 10.47
N HIS A 141 -5.85 2.60 11.12
CA HIS A 141 -6.21 2.50 12.54
C HIS A 141 -5.19 3.17 13.45
N TYR A 142 -3.89 3.13 13.10
CA TYR A 142 -2.88 3.89 13.85
C TYR A 142 -3.17 5.40 13.83
N HIS A 143 -3.43 5.97 12.64
CA HIS A 143 -3.76 7.39 12.51
C HIS A 143 -5.14 7.76 13.09
N PHE A 144 -6.04 6.78 13.19
CA PHE A 144 -7.35 6.95 13.80
C PHE A 144 -7.36 6.65 15.32
N TYR A 145 -6.20 6.63 15.96
CA TYR A 145 -6.03 6.43 17.42
C TYR A 145 -6.63 5.11 17.95
N GLN A 146 -6.60 4.07 17.11
CA GLN A 146 -7.07 2.71 17.37
C GLN A 146 -5.87 1.74 17.37
N PRO A 147 -5.01 1.80 18.41
CA PRO A 147 -3.75 1.05 18.44
C PRO A 147 -3.95 -0.47 18.51
N ILE A 148 -5.03 -0.96 19.12
CA ILE A 148 -5.30 -2.40 19.25
C ILE A 148 -5.63 -2.98 17.88
N GLU A 149 -6.51 -2.32 17.13
CA GLU A 149 -6.87 -2.68 15.77
C GLU A 149 -5.66 -2.56 14.84
N SER A 150 -4.86 -1.51 15.00
CA SER A 150 -3.60 -1.35 14.27
C SER A 150 -2.65 -2.53 14.49
N ILE A 151 -2.47 -2.96 15.74
CA ILE A 151 -1.64 -4.13 16.09
C ILE A 151 -2.20 -5.41 15.46
N GLU A 152 -3.51 -5.62 15.53
CA GLU A 152 -4.15 -6.80 14.96
C GLU A 152 -3.90 -6.88 13.45
N TYR A 153 -4.17 -5.79 12.72
CA TYR A 153 -3.97 -5.74 11.27
C TYR A 153 -2.50 -5.81 10.87
N ALA A 154 -1.60 -5.12 11.56
CA ALA A 154 -0.16 -5.19 11.28
C ALA A 154 0.38 -6.61 11.50
N THR A 155 -0.11 -7.31 12.52
CA THR A 155 0.27 -8.70 12.80
C THR A 155 -0.22 -9.64 11.70
N LYS A 156 -1.47 -9.48 11.23
CA LYS A 156 -2.01 -10.26 10.09
C LYS A 156 -1.21 -10.03 8.81
N ALA A 157 -0.95 -8.77 8.47
CA ALA A 157 -0.15 -8.40 7.29
C ALA A 157 1.25 -9.03 7.35
N LYS A 158 1.95 -8.83 8.48
CA LYS A 158 3.28 -9.38 8.72
C LYS A 158 3.31 -10.90 8.57
N ALA A 159 2.34 -11.60 9.17
CA ALA A 159 2.29 -13.07 9.13
C ALA A 159 2.13 -13.64 7.71
N ILE A 160 1.55 -12.86 6.79
CA ILE A 160 1.49 -13.22 5.38
C ILE A 160 2.82 -12.86 4.71
N PHE A 161 3.28 -11.61 4.80
CA PHE A 161 4.52 -11.16 4.15
C PHE A 161 5.75 -11.99 4.55
N ASP A 162 5.84 -12.44 5.81
CA ASP A 162 6.93 -13.32 6.29
C ASP A 162 7.04 -14.64 5.52
N LYS A 163 5.96 -15.09 4.86
CA LYS A 163 5.94 -16.34 4.08
C LYS A 163 6.40 -16.15 2.63
N HIS A 164 6.63 -14.91 2.19
CA HIS A 164 6.96 -14.58 0.81
C HIS A 164 8.34 -13.94 0.70
N THR A 165 9.24 -14.58 -0.04
CA THR A 165 10.57 -14.04 -0.34
C THR A 165 10.48 -12.73 -1.12
N GLY A 166 11.30 -11.74 -0.76
CA GLY A 166 11.32 -10.42 -1.40
C GLY A 166 10.34 -9.41 -0.81
N TYR A 167 9.69 -9.74 0.32
CA TYR A 167 8.78 -8.85 1.05
C TYR A 167 9.35 -8.44 2.42
N GLU A 168 10.66 -8.60 2.64
CA GLU A 168 11.34 -8.29 3.91
C GLU A 168 11.20 -6.80 4.28
N VAL A 169 11.16 -5.91 3.28
CA VAL A 169 10.87 -4.48 3.48
C VAL A 169 9.47 -4.28 4.06
N LYS A 170 8.47 -5.00 3.53
CA LYS A 170 7.09 -4.96 4.03
C LYS A 170 6.95 -5.52 5.44
N VAL A 171 7.70 -6.57 5.77
CA VAL A 171 7.81 -7.08 7.15
C VAL A 171 8.40 -6.01 8.07
N GLY A 172 9.47 -5.34 7.65
CA GLY A 172 10.06 -4.21 8.39
C GLY A 172 9.08 -3.07 8.61
N LEU A 173 8.29 -2.71 7.59
CA LEU A 173 7.25 -1.69 7.69
C LEU A 173 6.12 -2.09 8.64
N CYS A 174 5.67 -3.35 8.62
CA CYS A 174 4.68 -3.84 9.59
C CYS A 174 5.22 -3.75 11.03
N LYS A 175 6.50 -4.07 11.24
CA LYS A 175 7.17 -3.94 12.54
C LYS A 175 7.28 -2.48 12.98
N ASN A 176 7.57 -1.56 12.07
CA ASN A 176 7.53 -0.13 12.39
C ASN A 176 6.14 0.31 12.86
N THR A 177 5.07 -0.11 12.17
CA THR A 177 3.68 0.18 12.59
C THR A 177 3.36 -0.44 13.95
N LEU A 178 3.78 -1.69 14.22
CA LEU A 178 3.64 -2.31 15.53
C LEU A 178 4.36 -1.52 16.62
N GLY A 179 5.60 -1.10 16.36
CA GLY A 179 6.36 -0.26 17.28
C GLY A 179 5.62 1.04 17.62
N ALA A 180 5.11 1.73 16.61
CA ALA A 180 4.34 2.98 16.79
C ALA A 180 3.07 2.77 17.64
N SER A 181 2.34 1.69 17.39
CA SER A 181 1.14 1.35 18.16
C SER A 181 1.48 0.94 19.61
N PHE A 182 2.60 0.25 19.85
CA PHE A 182 3.07 -0.06 21.19
C PHE A 182 3.51 1.18 21.98
N VAL A 183 4.14 2.17 21.33
CA VAL A 183 4.44 3.46 21.99
C VAL A 183 3.15 4.12 22.46
N TYR A 184 2.11 4.13 21.63
CA TYR A 184 0.80 4.71 22.00
C TYR A 184 0.18 4.01 23.23
N LEU A 185 0.41 2.70 23.38
CA LEU A 185 -0.01 1.90 24.53
C LEU A 185 0.98 1.97 25.72
N LYS A 186 2.05 2.77 25.63
CA LYS A 186 3.14 2.87 26.63
C LYS A 186 3.89 1.56 26.88
N GLN A 187 3.89 0.67 25.89
CA GLN A 187 4.63 -0.60 25.90
C GLN A 187 6.02 -0.39 25.28
N TYR A 188 6.85 0.43 25.94
CA TYR A 188 8.09 0.94 25.35
C TYR A 188 9.11 -0.16 25.02
N GLU A 189 9.28 -1.17 25.88
CA GLU A 189 10.19 -2.29 25.62
C GLU A 189 9.80 -3.06 24.35
N GLN A 190 8.51 -3.34 24.19
CA GLN A 190 7.98 -4.03 23.01
C GLN A 190 8.11 -3.15 21.76
N ALA A 191 7.89 -1.85 21.89
CA ALA A 191 8.05 -0.90 20.79
C ALA A 191 9.50 -0.84 20.30
N GLU A 192 10.46 -0.74 21.23
CA GLU A 192 11.89 -0.73 20.93
C GLU A 192 12.33 -2.02 20.23
N GLU A 193 11.87 -3.19 20.68
CA GLU A 193 12.14 -4.47 20.02
C GLU A 193 11.65 -4.46 18.57
N GLN A 194 10.43 -3.98 18.32
CA GLN A 194 9.88 -3.91 16.96
C GLN A 194 10.66 -2.93 16.08
N TYR A 195 11.02 -1.75 16.58
CA TYR A 195 11.80 -0.78 15.82
C TYR A 195 13.20 -1.29 15.47
N ASN A 196 13.92 -1.88 16.42
CA ASN A 196 15.23 -2.47 16.16
C ASN A 196 15.16 -3.61 15.14
N SER A 197 14.12 -4.45 15.25
CA SER A 197 13.87 -5.53 14.30
C SER A 197 13.55 -4.99 12.89
N ALA A 198 12.75 -3.91 12.79
CA ALA A 198 12.47 -3.23 11.53
C ALA A 198 13.74 -2.64 10.90
N ILE A 199 14.57 -1.93 11.68
CA ILE A 199 15.84 -1.36 11.21
C ILE A 199 16.75 -2.44 10.64
N HIS A 200 16.89 -3.57 11.35
CA HIS A 200 17.75 -4.67 10.89
C HIS A 200 17.28 -5.26 9.54
N LEU A 201 15.97 -5.41 9.32
CA LEU A 201 15.44 -5.87 8.03
C LEU A 201 15.70 -4.84 6.91
N LEU A 202 15.39 -3.57 7.17
CA LEU A 202 15.57 -2.49 6.21
C LEU A 202 17.05 -2.26 5.86
N GLN A 203 17.98 -2.49 6.80
CA GLN A 203 19.42 -2.48 6.55
C GLN A 203 19.85 -3.56 5.57
N LYS A 204 19.32 -4.79 5.71
CA LYS A 204 19.61 -5.89 4.77
C LYS A 204 19.11 -5.59 3.35
N SER A 205 18.04 -4.83 3.24
CA SER A 205 17.45 -4.38 1.97
C SER A 205 18.02 -3.05 1.45
N ASN A 206 18.98 -2.43 2.15
CA ASN A 206 19.56 -1.13 1.81
C ASN A 206 18.57 0.05 1.74
N GLU A 207 17.45 -0.02 2.47
CA GLU A 207 16.37 0.97 2.47
C GLU A 207 16.66 2.19 3.37
N LYS A 208 17.56 3.06 2.93
CA LYS A 208 18.09 4.18 3.75
C LYS A 208 17.01 5.13 4.27
N GLU A 209 16.06 5.53 3.42
CA GLU A 209 15.00 6.48 3.80
C GLU A 209 14.05 5.88 4.82
N LEU A 210 13.67 4.61 4.64
CA LEU A 210 12.84 3.90 5.61
C LEU A 210 13.57 3.72 6.95
N ILE A 211 14.87 3.42 6.95
CA ILE A 211 15.68 3.35 8.18
C ILE A 211 15.63 4.68 8.94
N LEU A 212 15.75 5.82 8.24
CA LEU A 212 15.66 7.14 8.86
C LEU A 212 14.28 7.36 9.50
N SER A 213 13.21 6.99 8.81
CA SER A 213 11.85 7.05 9.33
C SER A 213 11.68 6.23 10.63
N VAL A 214 12.14 4.97 10.64
CA VAL A 214 12.07 4.13 11.85
C VAL A 214 12.92 4.69 13.00
N ARG A 215 14.11 5.22 12.70
CA ARG A 215 14.97 5.85 13.72
C ARG A 215 14.37 7.11 14.31
N ASN A 216 13.64 7.90 13.53
CA ASN A 216 12.90 9.05 14.05
C ASN A 216 11.82 8.60 15.05
N ASN A 217 11.09 7.52 14.73
CA ASN A 217 10.10 6.94 15.64
C ASN A 217 10.73 6.39 16.94
N LEU A 218 11.88 5.74 16.83
CA LEU A 218 12.64 5.26 17.99
C LEU A 218 13.19 6.43 18.83
N GLY A 219 13.65 7.51 18.20
CA GLY A 219 14.04 8.73 18.90
C GLY A 219 12.87 9.37 19.65
N TRP A 220 11.68 9.39 19.05
CA TRP A 220 10.46 9.87 19.69
C TRP A 220 10.07 9.02 20.91
N LEU A 221 10.21 7.69 20.82
CA LEU A 221 10.03 6.77 21.96
C LEU A 221 10.92 7.16 23.15
N TYR A 222 12.22 7.41 22.95
CA TYR A 222 13.11 7.77 24.05
C TYR A 222 12.86 9.18 24.60
N ALA A 223 12.15 10.03 23.86
CA ALA A 223 11.79 11.38 24.29
C ALA A 223 10.43 11.44 25.01
N SER A 224 9.60 10.40 24.91
CA SER A 224 8.26 10.29 25.51
C SER A 224 8.28 9.73 26.92
#